data_AF-A0A2G6E4H4-F1
#
_entry.id   AF-A0A2G6E4H4-F1
#
_cell.length_a   1.000
_cell.length_b   1.000
_cell.length_c   1.000
_cell.angle_alpha   90.00
_cell.angle_beta   90.00
_cell.angle_gamma   90.00
#
_symmetry.space_group_name_H-M   'P 1'
#
loop_
_entity.id
_entity.type
_entity.pdbx_description
1 polymer ?
#
loop_
_entity_poly.entity_id
_entity_poly.type
_entity_poly.pdbx_seq_one_letter_code
_entity_poly.pdbx_strand_id
1 'polypeptide(L)'
;MSRRNTMTETPKKENGLTLRPIRTKVRKRECVADIQAAIAEDLTLDSELLFVAYMAEEVIIDRYTPDTVLEKDLVLRLRVFNRDEELFLWRSRGTLKGRVRYDYPANSEKGDPVDIVEANQVLFGTRIDKRAENRTRITEDRGTSLTLPFSDLKSDKNGLLLERPCITTYNYIGCNEAHQATYIDCRFVRLLPSHPDKAAQQGGQI
;
A
#
# COMPACT_ATOMS: atom_id res chain seq x y z
N MET A 1 -0.47 55.67 -18.51
CA MET A 1 -0.51 54.35 -19.18
C MET A 1 -0.21 53.28 -18.15
N SER A 2 -1.21 52.52 -17.72
CA SER A 2 -1.11 51.51 -16.66
C SER A 2 -0.66 50.17 -17.24
N ARG A 3 0.45 49.62 -16.76
CA ARG A 3 0.92 48.27 -17.12
C ARG A 3 0.15 47.26 -16.25
N ARG A 4 -0.80 46.53 -16.86
CA ARG A 4 -1.37 45.32 -16.24
C ARG A 4 -0.31 44.21 -16.31
N ASN A 5 0.22 43.81 -15.16
CA ASN A 5 0.88 42.52 -15.00
C ASN A 5 -0.21 41.44 -15.12
N THR A 6 -0.19 40.67 -16.20
CA THR A 6 -0.88 39.38 -16.28
C THR A 6 -0.15 38.40 -15.37
N MET A 7 -0.71 38.17 -14.18
CA MET A 7 -0.32 37.02 -13.36
C MET A 7 -0.71 35.76 -14.13
N THR A 8 0.29 35.01 -14.59
CA THR A 8 0.10 33.64 -15.07
C THR A 8 -0.30 32.79 -13.87
N GLU A 9 -1.55 32.30 -13.85
CA GLU A 9 -2.02 31.34 -12.87
C GLU A 9 -1.09 30.12 -12.88
N THR A 10 -0.46 29.85 -11.74
CA THR A 10 0.34 28.63 -11.57
C THR A 10 -0.64 27.46 -11.51
N PRO A 11 -0.47 26.39 -12.32
CA PRO A 11 -1.40 25.27 -12.30
C PRO A 11 -1.45 24.69 -10.88
N LYS A 12 -2.68 24.58 -10.35
CA LYS A 12 -2.95 24.08 -9.00
C LYS A 12 -2.46 22.64 -8.92
N LYS A 13 -1.33 22.42 -8.23
CA LYS A 13 -0.79 21.08 -8.02
C LYS A 13 -1.78 20.30 -7.16
N GLU A 14 -2.39 19.28 -7.73
CA GLU A 14 -3.24 18.34 -6.99
C GLU A 14 -2.39 17.69 -5.89
N ASN A 15 -2.99 17.48 -4.71
CA ASN A 15 -2.29 16.97 -3.53
C ASN A 15 -2.13 15.44 -3.55
N GLY A 16 -2.54 14.76 -4.63
CA GLY A 16 -2.47 13.31 -4.78
C GLY A 16 -3.39 12.52 -3.83
N LEU A 17 -4.39 13.18 -3.23
CA LEU A 17 -5.35 12.60 -2.30
C LEU A 17 -6.75 12.60 -2.90
N THR A 18 -7.42 11.44 -2.87
CA THR A 18 -8.79 11.31 -3.40
C THR A 18 -9.73 10.87 -2.28
N LEU A 19 -10.69 11.72 -1.93
CA LEU A 19 -11.77 11.37 -1.01
C LEU A 19 -12.85 10.58 -1.75
N ARG A 20 -13.23 9.41 -1.23
CA ARG A 20 -14.23 8.54 -1.87
C ARG A 20 -15.12 7.86 -0.82
N PRO A 21 -16.45 7.79 -1.04
CA PRO A 21 -17.30 6.95 -0.24
C PRO A 21 -17.13 5.49 -0.66
N ILE A 22 -17.07 4.58 0.31
CA ILE A 22 -17.11 3.13 0.11
C ILE A 22 -17.96 2.48 1.20
N ARG A 23 -18.09 1.15 1.14
CA ARG A 23 -18.57 0.37 2.29
C ARG A 23 -17.50 -0.59 2.74
N THR A 24 -17.42 -0.85 4.05
CA THR A 24 -16.37 -1.70 4.61
C THR A 24 -16.89 -2.60 5.71
N LYS A 25 -16.33 -3.81 5.84
CA LYS A 25 -16.60 -4.73 6.96
C LYS A 25 -15.29 -5.09 7.63
N VAL A 26 -15.28 -5.09 8.95
CA VAL A 26 -14.08 -5.40 9.75
C VAL A 26 -14.35 -6.58 10.67
N ARG A 27 -13.40 -7.53 10.72
CA ARG A 27 -13.40 -8.63 11.67
C ARG A 27 -12.07 -8.67 12.42
N LYS A 28 -12.11 -8.80 13.75
CA LYS A 28 -10.89 -8.98 14.58
C LYS A 28 -10.55 -10.46 14.70
N ARG A 29 -9.25 -10.76 14.80
CA ARG A 29 -8.70 -12.07 15.19
C ARG A 29 -7.90 -11.89 16.48
N GLU A 30 -8.34 -12.54 17.55
CA GLU A 30 -7.65 -12.45 18.85
C GLU A 30 -6.41 -13.35 18.94
N CYS A 31 -6.33 -14.39 18.11
CA CYS A 31 -5.19 -15.29 18.01
C CYS A 31 -5.08 -15.87 16.60
N VAL A 32 -3.87 -15.87 16.04
CA VAL A 32 -3.52 -16.51 14.77
C VAL A 32 -2.42 -17.53 15.03
N ALA A 33 -2.82 -18.79 15.05
CA ALA A 33 -1.89 -19.91 15.26
C ALA A 33 -1.09 -20.20 13.98
N ASP A 34 -1.75 -20.12 12.84
CA ASP A 34 -1.24 -20.44 11.51
C ASP A 34 -1.58 -19.29 10.55
N ILE A 35 -0.55 -18.71 9.93
CA ILE A 35 -0.67 -17.58 9.02
C ILE A 35 -1.33 -18.01 7.70
N GLN A 36 -0.94 -19.16 7.15
CA GLN A 36 -1.44 -19.64 5.85
C GLN A 36 -2.92 -20.01 5.96
N ALA A 37 -3.30 -20.70 7.05
CA ALA A 37 -4.70 -21.01 7.31
C ALA A 37 -5.55 -19.73 7.46
N ALA A 38 -5.04 -18.71 8.17
CA ALA A 38 -5.74 -17.44 8.31
C ALA A 38 -5.93 -16.72 6.97
N ILE A 39 -4.89 -16.70 6.12
CA ILE A 39 -4.99 -16.12 4.77
C ILE A 39 -6.03 -16.87 3.92
N ALA A 40 -6.00 -18.20 3.91
CA ALA A 40 -6.93 -19.01 3.13
C ALA A 40 -8.39 -18.92 3.62
N GLU A 41 -8.62 -18.68 4.91
CA GLU A 41 -9.95 -18.48 5.49
C GLU A 41 -10.49 -17.07 5.22
N ASP A 42 -9.62 -16.07 5.20
CA ASP A 42 -10.00 -14.65 5.18
C ASP A 42 -10.04 -14.03 3.80
N LEU A 43 -9.13 -14.43 2.93
CA LEU A 43 -8.84 -13.75 1.68
C LEU A 43 -9.20 -14.62 0.48
N THR A 44 -9.64 -13.94 -0.56
CA THR A 44 -10.07 -14.52 -1.82
C THR A 44 -8.84 -14.86 -2.67
N LEU A 45 -8.48 -16.15 -2.75
CA LEU A 45 -7.21 -16.64 -3.32
C LEU A 45 -7.12 -16.67 -4.86
N ASP A 46 -8.23 -16.45 -5.57
CA ASP A 46 -8.24 -16.31 -7.04
C ASP A 46 -7.77 -14.92 -7.51
N SER A 47 -7.60 -13.99 -6.57
CA SER A 47 -7.05 -12.66 -6.80
C SER A 47 -5.53 -12.63 -6.57
N GLU A 48 -4.85 -11.70 -7.25
CA GLU A 48 -3.45 -11.40 -6.95
C GLU A 48 -3.33 -10.84 -5.53
N LEU A 49 -2.68 -11.60 -4.66
CA LEU A 49 -2.37 -11.18 -3.30
C LEU A 49 -0.93 -10.66 -3.23
N LEU A 50 -0.79 -9.50 -2.60
CA LEU A 50 0.49 -8.92 -2.22
C LEU A 50 0.63 -9.02 -0.70
N PHE A 51 1.86 -9.01 -0.21
CA PHE A 51 2.12 -8.88 1.21
C PHE A 51 3.24 -7.90 1.54
N VAL A 52 3.15 -7.33 2.73
CA VAL A 52 4.25 -6.63 3.42
C VAL A 52 4.49 -7.30 4.76
N ALA A 53 5.63 -7.95 4.91
CA ALA A 53 6.07 -8.58 6.15
C ALA A 53 7.14 -7.70 6.82
N TYR A 54 6.87 -7.26 8.04
CA TYR A 54 7.85 -6.62 8.91
C TYR A 54 8.45 -7.67 9.82
N MET A 55 9.71 -7.99 9.59
CA MET A 55 10.49 -8.97 10.34
C MET A 55 11.50 -8.24 11.23
N ALA A 56 12.22 -8.98 12.08
CA ALA A 56 13.19 -8.38 12.99
C ALA A 56 14.31 -7.61 12.27
N GLU A 57 14.76 -8.10 11.12
CA GLU A 57 15.93 -7.56 10.41
C GLU A 57 15.61 -6.99 9.02
N GLU A 58 14.40 -7.21 8.50
CA GLU A 58 14.03 -6.78 7.15
C GLU A 58 12.54 -6.49 6.97
N VAL A 59 12.22 -5.83 5.86
CA VAL A 59 10.86 -5.63 5.37
C VAL A 59 10.76 -6.25 3.97
N ILE A 60 9.90 -7.26 3.85
CA ILE A 60 9.66 -7.97 2.59
C ILE A 60 8.36 -7.44 1.99
N ILE A 61 8.39 -7.07 0.71
CA ILE A 61 7.20 -6.72 -0.07
C ILE A 61 7.17 -7.66 -1.27
N ASP A 62 6.17 -8.52 -1.38
CA ASP A 62 6.13 -9.52 -2.44
C ASP A 62 4.71 -9.99 -2.80
N ARG A 63 4.61 -10.85 -3.80
CA ARG A 63 3.40 -11.62 -4.12
C ARG A 63 3.25 -12.76 -3.13
N TYR A 64 2.05 -12.94 -2.61
CA TYR A 64 1.71 -14.12 -1.84
C TYR A 64 1.29 -15.26 -2.77
N THR A 65 1.81 -16.44 -2.49
CA THR A 65 1.39 -17.73 -3.06
C THR A 65 1.14 -18.71 -1.92
N PRO A 66 0.38 -19.80 -2.13
CA PRO A 66 0.25 -20.85 -1.12
C PRO A 66 1.58 -21.44 -0.64
N ASP A 67 2.61 -21.41 -1.50
CA ASP A 67 3.97 -21.86 -1.18
C ASP A 67 4.80 -20.81 -0.45
N THR A 68 4.26 -19.61 -0.19
CA THR A 68 4.95 -18.56 0.54
C THR A 68 5.17 -18.99 1.99
N VAL A 69 6.44 -19.13 2.37
CA VAL A 69 6.85 -19.50 3.72
C VAL A 69 7.14 -18.24 4.53
N LEU A 70 6.34 -18.00 5.57
CA LEU A 70 6.56 -16.95 6.55
C LEU A 70 6.75 -17.58 7.92
N GLU A 71 7.96 -17.49 8.47
CA GLU A 71 8.23 -17.94 9.83
C GLU A 71 7.47 -17.08 10.83
N LYS A 72 6.39 -17.63 11.37
CA LYS A 72 5.49 -16.93 12.30
C LYS A 72 6.25 -16.20 13.39
N ASP A 73 7.25 -16.84 13.99
CA ASP A 73 8.02 -16.30 15.11
C ASP A 73 8.90 -15.10 14.75
N LEU A 74 9.27 -14.97 13.49
CA LEU A 74 10.00 -13.81 12.97
C LEU A 74 9.08 -12.67 12.52
N VAL A 75 7.78 -12.93 12.31
CA VAL A 75 6.80 -11.92 11.91
C VAL A 75 6.44 -11.02 13.11
N LEU A 76 6.77 -9.74 12.99
CA LEU A 76 6.33 -8.68 13.92
C LEU A 76 4.98 -8.10 13.46
N ARG A 77 4.85 -7.85 12.16
CA ARG A 77 3.61 -7.41 11.49
C ARG A 77 3.56 -8.01 10.09
N LEU A 78 2.37 -8.35 9.63
CA LEU A 78 2.15 -8.83 8.26
C LEU A 78 0.88 -8.18 7.72
N ARG A 79 0.95 -7.61 6.51
CA ARG A 79 -0.23 -7.21 5.75
C ARG A 79 -0.29 -8.08 4.52
N VAL A 80 -1.37 -8.82 4.31
CA VAL A 80 -1.66 -9.53 3.06
C VAL A 80 -2.90 -8.89 2.48
N PHE A 81 -2.86 -8.45 1.23
CA PHE A 81 -3.88 -7.58 0.68
C PHE A 81 -4.02 -7.74 -0.83
N ASN A 82 -5.20 -7.39 -1.31
CA ASN A 82 -5.49 -7.12 -2.71
C ASN A 82 -6.27 -5.80 -2.80
N ARG A 83 -6.88 -5.57 -3.96
CA ARG A 83 -7.67 -4.36 -4.20
C ARG A 83 -8.80 -4.18 -3.19
N ASP A 84 -9.43 -5.25 -2.71
CA ASP A 84 -10.71 -5.18 -1.99
C ASP A 84 -10.62 -5.72 -0.55
N GLU A 85 -9.53 -6.41 -0.19
CA GLU A 85 -9.39 -7.13 1.06
C GLU A 85 -7.99 -6.91 1.68
N GLU A 86 -7.91 -6.90 3.01
CA GLU A 86 -6.65 -6.93 3.75
C GLU A 86 -6.77 -7.78 5.02
N LEU A 87 -5.84 -8.71 5.19
CA LEU A 87 -5.50 -9.31 6.47
C LEU A 87 -4.27 -8.58 7.05
N PHE A 88 -4.46 -7.85 8.15
CA PHE A 88 -3.38 -7.23 8.90
C PHE A 88 -3.15 -7.99 10.21
N LEU A 89 -1.99 -8.61 10.35
CA LEU A 89 -1.52 -9.28 11.56
C LEU A 89 -0.46 -8.46 12.29
N TRP A 90 -0.47 -8.52 13.62
CA TRP A 90 0.56 -7.93 14.47
C TRP A 90 0.82 -8.77 15.72
N ARG A 91 2.07 -8.77 16.17
CA ARG A 91 2.49 -9.45 17.40
C ARG A 91 2.07 -8.64 18.62
N SER A 92 1.46 -9.30 19.59
CA SER A 92 1.04 -8.74 20.87
C SER A 92 1.18 -9.80 21.97
N ARG A 93 2.03 -9.56 22.97
CA ARG A 93 2.26 -10.49 24.11
C ARG A 93 2.58 -11.93 23.67
N GLY A 94 3.41 -12.08 22.64
CA GLY A 94 3.86 -13.39 22.13
C GLY A 94 2.90 -14.08 21.17
N THR A 95 1.67 -13.58 20.98
CA THR A 95 0.71 -14.11 20.00
C THR A 95 0.53 -13.15 18.83
N LEU A 96 0.18 -13.69 17.66
CA LEU A 96 -0.29 -12.87 16.54
C LEU A 96 -1.78 -12.59 16.72
N LYS A 97 -2.13 -11.32 16.71
CA LYS A 97 -3.50 -10.81 16.56
C LYS A 97 -3.69 -10.32 15.15
N GLY A 98 -4.93 -10.14 14.73
CA GLY A 98 -5.21 -9.65 13.40
C GLY A 98 -6.50 -8.86 13.25
N ARG A 99 -6.60 -8.23 12.08
CA ARG A 99 -7.80 -7.58 11.56
C ARG A 99 -7.94 -8.00 10.11
N VAL A 100 -9.12 -8.48 9.75
CA VAL A 100 -9.56 -8.64 8.38
C VAL A 100 -10.43 -7.45 8.03
N ARG A 101 -10.22 -6.88 6.85
CA ARG A 101 -11.08 -5.83 6.31
C ARG A 101 -11.45 -6.17 4.88
N TYR A 102 -12.72 -5.97 4.57
CA TYR A 102 -13.32 -6.13 3.25
C TYR A 102 -13.92 -4.80 2.84
N ASP A 103 -13.57 -4.33 1.66
CA ASP A 103 -14.15 -3.15 1.05
C ASP A 103 -15.08 -3.53 -0.09
N TYR A 104 -16.13 -2.74 -0.24
CA TYR A 104 -17.14 -2.89 -1.27
C TYR A 104 -17.40 -1.54 -1.94
N PRO A 105 -17.89 -1.56 -3.19
CA PRO A 105 -18.41 -0.36 -3.84
C PRO A 105 -19.46 0.35 -2.97
N ALA A 106 -19.56 1.68 -3.09
CA ALA A 106 -20.48 2.51 -2.30
C ALA A 106 -21.96 2.08 -2.41
N ASN A 107 -22.35 1.49 -3.54
CA ASN A 107 -23.69 0.98 -3.81
C ASN A 107 -23.92 -0.48 -3.33
N SER A 108 -22.96 -1.08 -2.64
CA SER A 108 -23.14 -2.42 -2.07
C SER A 108 -24.14 -2.41 -0.92
N GLU A 109 -24.82 -3.53 -0.71
CA GLU A 109 -25.61 -3.77 0.51
C GLU A 109 -24.76 -4.35 1.65
N LYS A 110 -23.48 -4.67 1.38
CA LYS A 110 -22.54 -5.24 2.36
C LYS A 110 -21.70 -4.15 3.02
N GLY A 111 -21.29 -4.41 4.26
CA GLY A 111 -20.44 -3.51 5.05
C GLY A 111 -21.13 -2.22 5.48
N ASP A 112 -20.43 -1.40 6.24
CA ASP A 112 -20.89 -0.11 6.75
C ASP A 112 -20.37 1.03 5.88
N PRO A 113 -21.16 2.09 5.66
CA PRO A 113 -20.72 3.24 4.88
C PRO A 113 -19.57 3.96 5.59
N VAL A 114 -18.54 4.34 4.83
CA VAL A 114 -17.37 5.05 5.33
C VAL A 114 -16.74 5.88 4.21
N ASP A 115 -16.19 7.04 4.56
CA ASP A 115 -15.35 7.81 3.65
C ASP A 115 -13.89 7.38 3.81
N ILE A 116 -13.19 7.26 2.68
CA ILE A 116 -11.75 6.99 2.66
C ILE A 116 -11.00 8.08 1.92
N VAL A 117 -9.78 8.35 2.37
CA VAL A 117 -8.77 9.07 1.59
C VAL A 117 -7.85 8.05 0.96
N GLU A 118 -7.94 7.93 -0.36
CA GLU A 118 -6.99 7.20 -1.18
C GLU A 118 -5.72 8.05 -1.37
N ALA A 119 -4.56 7.46 -1.10
CA ALA A 119 -3.27 8.11 -1.22
C ALA A 119 -2.23 7.18 -1.85
N ASN A 120 -1.31 7.73 -2.66
CA ASN A 120 -0.19 6.99 -3.24
C ASN A 120 1.10 7.35 -2.49
N GLN A 121 1.52 6.46 -1.58
CA GLN A 121 2.68 6.67 -0.73
C GLN A 121 3.94 6.23 -1.47
N VAL A 122 4.88 7.15 -1.69
CA VAL A 122 6.17 6.86 -2.32
C VAL A 122 6.99 5.92 -1.44
N LEU A 123 7.47 4.81 -2.01
CA LEU A 123 8.34 3.88 -1.31
C LEU A 123 9.77 4.43 -1.17
N PHE A 124 10.43 4.02 -0.09
CA PHE A 124 11.83 4.34 0.19
C PHE A 124 12.78 3.59 -0.75
N GLY A 125 13.91 4.18 -1.14
CA GLY A 125 14.81 3.60 -2.13
C GLY A 125 14.95 4.49 -3.37
N THR A 126 16.18 4.85 -3.70
CA THR A 126 16.52 5.65 -4.89
C THR A 126 17.26 4.84 -5.94
N ARG A 127 17.90 3.74 -5.55
CA ARG A 127 18.77 2.94 -6.42
C ARG A 127 18.21 1.55 -6.64
N ILE A 128 18.47 0.98 -7.81
CA ILE A 128 18.16 -0.41 -8.13
C ILE A 128 19.40 -1.29 -7.91
N ASP A 129 19.22 -2.39 -7.18
CA ASP A 129 20.11 -3.55 -7.12
C ASP A 129 19.35 -4.74 -7.76
N LYS A 130 19.57 -5.00 -9.06
CA LYS A 130 18.85 -6.07 -9.79
C LYS A 130 19.35 -7.43 -9.33
N ARG A 131 18.56 -8.13 -8.50
CA ARG A 131 18.96 -9.43 -7.93
C ARG A 131 18.26 -10.67 -8.53
N ALA A 132 17.19 -10.53 -9.31
CA ALA A 132 16.53 -11.69 -9.95
C ALA A 132 15.61 -11.26 -11.12
N GLU A 133 15.24 -12.22 -11.98
CA GLU A 133 14.44 -11.99 -13.21
C GLU A 133 13.07 -11.33 -12.96
N ASN A 134 12.48 -11.52 -11.77
CA ASN A 134 11.11 -11.05 -11.44
C ASN A 134 11.02 -10.18 -10.18
N ARG A 135 12.15 -9.79 -9.59
CA ARG A 135 12.19 -8.98 -8.36
C ARG A 135 13.23 -7.89 -8.49
N THR A 136 12.87 -6.70 -8.02
CA THR A 136 13.79 -5.56 -7.95
C THR A 136 14.06 -5.21 -6.50
N ARG A 137 15.33 -5.21 -6.10
CA ARG A 137 15.72 -4.65 -4.81
C ARG A 137 15.99 -3.16 -4.99
N ILE A 138 15.39 -2.34 -4.14
CA ILE A 138 15.64 -0.90 -4.09
C ILE A 138 16.33 -0.53 -2.77
N THR A 139 17.32 0.36 -2.86
CA THR A 139 18.20 0.74 -1.75
C THR A 139 18.45 2.25 -1.70
N GLU A 140 18.96 2.72 -0.57
CA GLU A 140 19.61 4.03 -0.41
C GLU A 140 20.99 3.83 0.22
N ASP A 141 21.81 4.89 0.21
CA ASP A 141 23.18 4.83 0.73
C ASP A 141 23.22 4.51 2.24
N ARG A 142 22.11 4.73 2.97
CA ARG A 142 21.92 4.33 4.37
C ARG A 142 20.50 3.84 4.60
N GLY A 143 20.32 2.83 5.45
CA GLY A 143 19.01 2.36 5.92
C GLY A 143 18.60 1.01 5.34
N THR A 144 17.29 0.76 5.36
CA THR A 144 16.66 -0.52 4.98
C THR A 144 16.58 -0.68 3.46
N SER A 145 16.79 -1.90 2.96
CA SER A 145 16.49 -2.24 1.56
C SER A 145 15.07 -2.78 1.44
N LEU A 146 14.39 -2.46 0.34
CA LEU A 146 13.11 -3.09 0.00
C LEU A 146 13.29 -4.02 -1.20
N THR A 147 12.74 -5.22 -1.13
CA THR A 147 12.56 -6.09 -2.31
C THR A 147 11.14 -5.89 -2.80
N LEU A 148 10.96 -5.68 -4.11
CA LEU A 148 9.67 -5.43 -4.76
C LEU A 148 9.33 -6.50 -5.80
N PRO A 149 8.04 -6.84 -5.98
CA PRO A 149 7.58 -7.90 -6.89
C PRO A 149 7.42 -7.44 -8.36
N PHE A 150 8.30 -6.55 -8.82
CA PHE A 150 8.33 -6.02 -10.18
C PHE A 150 9.76 -6.04 -10.71
N SER A 151 9.93 -6.24 -12.02
CA SER A 151 11.23 -6.22 -12.71
C SER A 151 11.38 -5.05 -13.70
N ASP A 152 10.31 -4.29 -13.93
CA ASP A 152 10.18 -3.23 -14.93
C ASP A 152 10.47 -1.81 -14.40
N LEU A 153 11.10 -1.70 -13.22
CA LEU A 153 11.54 -0.40 -12.70
C LEU A 153 12.64 0.19 -13.59
N LYS A 154 12.40 1.42 -14.06
CA LYS A 154 13.33 2.15 -14.92
C LYS A 154 14.38 2.88 -14.09
N SER A 155 15.65 2.78 -14.48
CA SER A 155 16.75 3.52 -13.88
C SER A 155 17.63 4.22 -14.92
N ASP A 156 18.35 5.26 -14.49
CA ASP A 156 19.42 5.86 -15.27
C ASP A 156 20.67 4.94 -15.33
N LYS A 157 21.71 5.40 -16.04
CA LYS A 157 23.00 4.70 -16.19
C LYS A 157 23.75 4.47 -14.87
N ASN A 158 23.40 5.19 -13.81
CA ASN A 158 23.99 5.08 -12.48
C ASN A 158 23.11 4.24 -11.53
N GLY A 159 22.04 3.62 -12.04
CA GLY A 159 21.10 2.83 -11.26
C GLY A 159 20.09 3.66 -10.45
N LEU A 160 20.01 4.98 -10.66
CA LEU A 160 19.03 5.85 -10.01
C LEU A 160 17.65 5.66 -10.64
N LEU A 161 16.62 5.42 -9.82
CA LEU A 161 15.24 5.26 -10.26
C LEU A 161 14.74 6.53 -10.98
N LEU A 162 14.26 6.35 -12.22
CA LEU A 162 13.60 7.43 -12.97
C LEU A 162 12.20 7.72 -12.41
N GLU A 163 11.54 6.66 -11.92
CA GLU A 163 10.21 6.71 -11.35
C GLU A 163 10.22 6.03 -9.97
N ARG A 164 9.45 6.59 -9.05
CA ARG A 164 9.39 6.10 -7.67
C ARG A 164 8.20 5.15 -7.53
N PRO A 165 8.41 3.88 -7.17
CA PRO A 165 7.31 2.98 -6.88
C PRO A 165 6.53 3.49 -5.68
N CYS A 166 5.23 3.20 -5.67
CA CYS A 166 4.30 3.67 -4.66
C CYS A 166 3.43 2.54 -4.14
N ILE A 167 2.92 2.70 -2.93
CA ILE A 167 1.84 1.87 -2.40
C ILE A 167 0.56 2.71 -2.28
N THR A 168 -0.52 2.25 -2.88
CA THR A 168 -1.83 2.86 -2.69
C THR A 168 -2.37 2.42 -1.32
N THR A 169 -2.78 3.39 -0.51
CA THR A 169 -3.42 3.16 0.79
C THR A 169 -4.80 3.79 0.84
N TYR A 170 -5.71 3.15 1.58
CA TYR A 170 -6.98 3.75 1.98
C TYR A 170 -6.93 4.09 3.46
N ASN A 171 -7.13 5.37 3.76
CA ASN A 171 -7.18 5.90 5.13
C ASN A 171 -8.64 6.16 5.48
N TYR A 172 -9.17 5.41 6.42
CA TYR A 172 -10.60 5.42 6.77
C TYR A 172 -10.90 6.56 7.71
N ILE A 173 -11.90 7.36 7.37
CA ILE A 173 -12.35 8.48 8.19
C ILE A 173 -13.43 8.00 9.14
N GLY A 174 -13.30 8.38 10.41
CA GLY A 174 -14.34 8.24 11.42
C GLY A 174 -14.31 9.41 12.39
N CYS A 175 -15.13 9.36 13.44
CA CYS A 175 -15.13 10.36 14.50
C CYS A 175 -14.49 9.80 15.76
N ASN A 176 -13.66 10.59 16.44
CA ASN A 176 -13.19 10.28 17.79
C ASN A 176 -14.26 10.61 18.85
N GLU A 177 -13.93 10.40 20.13
CA GLU A 177 -14.83 10.70 21.27
C GLU A 177 -15.23 12.18 21.37
N ALA A 178 -14.42 13.09 20.80
CA ALA A 178 -14.69 14.52 20.73
C ALA A 178 -15.47 14.91 19.45
N HIS A 179 -16.02 13.95 18.71
CA HIS A 179 -16.73 14.15 17.44
C HIS A 179 -15.91 14.84 16.34
N GLN A 180 -14.58 14.73 16.40
CA GLN A 180 -13.69 15.25 15.36
C GLN A 180 -13.40 14.16 14.33
N ALA A 181 -13.49 14.52 13.05
CA ALA A 181 -13.09 13.65 11.96
C ALA A 181 -11.59 13.34 12.04
N THR A 182 -11.24 12.05 11.99
CA THR A 182 -9.86 11.57 12.06
C THR A 182 -9.71 10.27 11.28
N TYR A 183 -8.47 9.85 11.03
CA TYR A 183 -8.20 8.51 10.51
C TYR A 183 -8.34 7.47 11.62
N ILE A 184 -9.22 6.51 11.41
CA ILE A 184 -9.50 5.42 12.36
C ILE A 184 -8.80 4.11 11.97
N ASP A 185 -8.35 3.99 10.72
CA ASP A 185 -7.60 2.84 10.21
C ASP A 185 -6.90 3.18 8.89
N CYS A 186 -5.95 2.34 8.48
CA CYS A 186 -5.27 2.41 7.20
C CYS A 186 -5.04 0.98 6.66
N ARG A 187 -5.36 0.76 5.38
CA ARG A 187 -5.04 -0.50 4.68
C ARG A 187 -4.22 -0.28 3.43
N PHE A 188 -3.51 -1.32 3.02
CA PHE A 188 -2.82 -1.39 1.73
C PHE A 188 -3.77 -1.94 0.66
N VAL A 189 -3.62 -1.44 -0.57
CA VAL A 189 -4.55 -1.74 -1.68
C VAL A 189 -3.81 -2.35 -2.87
N ARG A 190 -2.72 -1.71 -3.30
CA ARG A 190 -1.90 -2.17 -4.44
C ARG A 190 -0.54 -1.51 -4.41
N LEU A 191 0.40 -2.13 -5.12
CA LEU A 191 1.68 -1.54 -5.44
C LEU A 191 1.67 -1.02 -6.88
N LEU A 192 2.34 0.11 -7.11
CA LEU A 192 2.48 0.74 -8.41
C LEU A 192 3.96 0.92 -8.73
N PRO A 193 4.42 0.60 -9.95
CA PRO A 193 5.82 0.81 -10.36
C PRO A 193 6.17 2.31 -10.43
N SER A 194 5.16 3.18 -10.56
CA SER A 194 5.35 4.63 -10.59
C SER A 194 4.16 5.40 -10.04
N HIS A 195 4.41 6.64 -9.59
CA HIS A 195 3.38 7.55 -9.11
C HIS A 195 2.48 8.02 -10.27
N PRO A 196 1.13 7.94 -10.16
CA PRO A 196 0.21 8.21 -11.26
C PRO A 196 0.32 9.63 -11.84
N ASP A 197 0.59 10.64 -11.00
CA ASP A 197 0.75 12.05 -11.45
C ASP A 197 1.92 12.25 -12.44
N LYS A 198 2.91 11.35 -12.47
CA LYS A 198 4.00 11.41 -13.46
C LYS A 198 3.65 10.72 -14.78
N ALA A 199 2.82 9.67 -14.75
CA ALA A 199 2.37 8.99 -15.96
C ALA A 199 1.46 9.90 -16.80
N ALA A 200 0.61 10.71 -16.14
CA ALA A 200 -0.25 11.69 -16.82
C ALA A 200 0.53 12.84 -17.51
N GLN A 201 1.74 13.17 -17.03
CA GLN A 201 2.57 14.23 -17.62
C GLN A 201 3.36 13.79 -18.85
N GLN A 202 3.50 12.49 -19.10
CA GLN A 202 4.20 11.95 -20.28
C GLN A 202 3.28 11.67 -21.48
N GLY A 203 1.96 11.72 -21.31
CA GLY A 203 0.98 11.47 -22.39
C GLY A 203 0.62 12.68 -23.26
N GLY A 204 1.30 13.83 -23.09
CA GLY A 204 1.00 15.09 -23.76
C GLY A 204 1.90 15.48 -24.94
N GLN A 205 2.76 14.57 -25.41
CA GLN A 205 3.57 14.76 -26.62
C GLN A 205 3.48 13.53 -27.51
N ILE A 206 2.50 13.54 -28.42
CA ILE A 206 2.58 12.84 -29.72
C ILE A 206 2.05 13.83 -30.76
#